data_AF-A0A094GRH6-F1
#
_entry.id   AF-A0A094GRH6-F1
#
_cell.length_a   1.000
_cell.length_b   1.000
_cell.length_c   1.000
_cell.angle_alpha   90.00
_cell.angle_beta   90.00
_cell.angle_gamma   90.00
#
_symmetry.space_group_name_H-M   'P 1'
#
loop_
_entity.id
_entity.type
_entity.pdbx_description
1 polymer ?
#
loop_
_entity_poly.entity_id
_entity_poly.type
_entity_poly.pdbx_seq_one_letter_code
_entity_poly.pdbx_strand_id
1 'polypeptide(L)'
;MAANSIYAPPELAALLALIAFESGEFKYARNHFPGRPGQGTRNMQMPNFNLAYALSLDAVKVEATKIAAGREADALSDAEKDQILDLVVGDELGWGSAAWFYNTQCGDDVHKAVQAGGKTGWESYLGCVGVSSSAERDAYWERATAAFGL
;
A
#
# COMPACT_ATOMS: atom_id res chain seq x y z
N MET A 1 -2.33 -8.41 5.93
CA MET A 1 -3.78 -8.43 6.23
C MET A 1 -4.07 -8.75 7.69
N ALA A 2 -3.90 -9.99 8.18
CA ALA A 2 -4.29 -10.38 9.55
C ALA A 2 -3.60 -9.57 10.67
N ALA A 3 -2.29 -9.32 10.55
CA ALA A 3 -1.56 -8.47 11.51
C ALA A 3 -2.06 -7.01 11.57
N ASN A 4 -2.88 -6.60 10.60
CA ASN A 4 -3.53 -5.29 10.52
C ASN A 4 -5.05 -5.40 10.68
N SER A 5 -5.56 -6.50 11.24
CA SER A 5 -6.99 -6.69 11.52
C SER A 5 -7.94 -6.59 10.30
N ILE A 6 -7.46 -6.91 9.09
CA ILE A 6 -8.29 -6.97 7.88
C ILE A 6 -8.79 -8.39 7.67
N TYR A 7 -10.12 -8.57 7.76
CA TYR A 7 -10.76 -9.90 7.69
C TYR A 7 -11.99 -9.96 6.78
N ALA A 8 -12.65 -8.83 6.49
CA ALA A 8 -13.84 -8.87 5.65
C ALA A 8 -13.46 -9.26 4.21
N PRO A 9 -14.16 -10.23 3.58
CA PRO A 9 -13.83 -10.64 2.21
C PRO A 9 -13.79 -9.49 1.20
N PRO A 10 -14.72 -8.50 1.23
CA PRO A 10 -14.63 -7.35 0.33
C PRO A 10 -13.35 -6.51 0.52
N GLU A 11 -12.90 -6.32 1.76
CA GLU A 11 -11.65 -5.62 2.05
C GLU A 11 -10.44 -6.40 1.54
N LEU A 12 -10.41 -7.71 1.80
CA LEU A 12 -9.35 -8.59 1.31
C LEU A 12 -9.27 -8.56 -0.22
N ALA A 13 -10.42 -8.64 -0.91
CA ALA A 13 -10.51 -8.55 -2.35
C ALA A 13 -9.97 -7.21 -2.88
N ALA A 14 -10.40 -6.09 -2.30
CA ALA A 14 -9.97 -4.75 -2.73
C ALA A 14 -8.47 -4.53 -2.53
N LEU A 15 -7.92 -4.88 -1.37
CA LEU A 15 -6.50 -4.69 -1.09
C LEU A 15 -5.63 -5.63 -1.95
N LEU A 16 -6.03 -6.90 -2.14
CA LEU A 16 -5.30 -7.83 -3.01
C LEU A 16 -5.35 -7.39 -4.46
N ALA A 17 -6.47 -6.86 -4.94
CA ALA A 17 -6.59 -6.33 -6.29
C ALA A 17 -5.64 -5.15 -6.51
N LEU A 18 -5.57 -4.20 -5.58
CA LEU A 18 -4.62 -3.09 -5.65
C LEU A 18 -3.18 -3.60 -5.65
N ILE A 19 -2.82 -4.51 -4.73
CA ILE A 19 -1.47 -5.09 -4.69
C ILE A 19 -1.12 -5.72 -6.03
N ALA A 20 -1.98 -6.61 -6.54
CA ALA A 20 -1.72 -7.35 -7.77
C ALA A 20 -1.56 -6.40 -8.97
N PHE A 21 -2.40 -5.36 -9.07
CA PHE A 21 -2.28 -4.36 -10.13
C PHE A 21 -0.98 -3.56 -10.03
N GLU A 22 -0.75 -2.91 -8.88
CA GLU A 22 0.38 -1.97 -8.72
C GLU A 22 1.74 -2.67 -8.75
N SER A 23 1.82 -3.94 -8.30
CA SER A 23 3.06 -4.72 -8.32
C SER A 23 3.30 -5.49 -9.63
N GLY A 24 2.41 -5.39 -10.61
CA GLY A 24 2.48 -6.17 -11.84
C GLY A 24 2.45 -7.68 -11.56
N GLU A 25 1.41 -8.14 -10.88
CA GLU A 25 1.21 -9.53 -10.45
C GLU A 25 2.34 -10.02 -9.53
N PHE A 26 2.68 -9.20 -8.54
CA PHE A 26 3.74 -9.44 -7.54
C PHE A 26 5.16 -9.49 -8.09
N LYS A 27 5.36 -9.19 -9.38
CA LYS A 27 6.65 -9.20 -10.06
C LYS A 27 7.60 -8.12 -9.53
N TYR A 28 7.05 -6.99 -9.10
CA TYR A 28 7.84 -5.84 -8.68
C TYR A 28 7.46 -5.40 -7.26
N ALA A 29 8.47 -5.08 -6.46
CA ALA A 29 8.30 -4.44 -5.15
C ALA A 29 8.93 -3.04 -5.11
N ARG A 30 9.55 -2.60 -6.21
CA ARG A 30 10.15 -1.27 -6.39
C ARG A 30 9.73 -0.69 -7.72
N ASN A 31 9.54 0.62 -7.77
CA ASN A 31 9.31 1.30 -9.04
C ASN A 31 10.62 1.40 -9.83
N HIS A 32 10.68 0.78 -11.03
CA HIS A 32 11.87 0.72 -11.86
C HIS A 32 11.87 1.64 -13.10
N PHE A 33 10.73 1.95 -13.74
CA PHE A 33 10.72 2.76 -14.98
C PHE A 33 9.44 3.61 -15.16
N PRO A 34 9.54 4.96 -15.29
CA PRO A 34 10.76 5.78 -15.26
C PRO A 34 11.46 5.82 -13.88
N GLY A 35 10.88 5.16 -12.88
CA GLY A 35 11.41 5.06 -11.53
C GLY A 35 11.07 6.29 -10.68
N ARG A 36 10.76 6.06 -9.40
CA ARG A 36 10.63 7.11 -8.41
C ARG A 36 11.37 6.66 -7.14
N PRO A 37 12.42 7.36 -6.73
CA PRO A 37 13.20 6.99 -5.55
C PRO A 37 12.31 6.83 -4.32
N GLY A 38 12.51 5.73 -3.60
CA GLY A 38 11.72 5.33 -2.44
C GLY A 38 10.28 4.94 -2.71
N GLN A 39 9.83 4.76 -3.96
CA GLN A 39 8.50 4.21 -4.27
C GLN A 39 8.57 2.69 -4.41
N GLY A 40 7.68 1.97 -3.71
CA GLY A 40 7.70 0.51 -3.72
C GLY A 40 6.77 -0.12 -2.70
N THR A 41 7.16 -1.29 -2.17
CA THR A 41 6.33 -2.23 -1.41
C THR A 41 5.24 -2.88 -2.27
N ARG A 42 4.30 -3.60 -1.66
CA ARG A 42 3.31 -4.40 -2.40
C ARG A 42 2.21 -3.55 -3.04
N ASN A 43 1.94 -2.36 -2.50
CA ASN A 43 0.97 -1.40 -3.06
C ASN A 43 1.64 -0.20 -3.78
N MET A 44 2.93 -0.27 -4.12
CA MET A 44 3.70 0.82 -4.76
C MET A 44 3.51 2.20 -4.11
N GLN A 45 3.43 2.23 -2.78
CA GLN A 45 3.22 3.47 -2.03
C GLN A 45 4.39 4.44 -2.19
N MET A 46 4.07 5.72 -2.03
CA MET A 46 4.99 6.85 -2.14
C MET A 46 6.01 6.91 -1.00
N PRO A 47 7.15 7.61 -1.17
CA PRO A 47 8.22 7.65 -0.17
C PRO A 47 7.79 8.19 1.21
N ASN A 48 6.87 9.15 1.24
CA ASN A 48 6.29 9.67 2.48
C ASN A 48 5.55 8.57 3.26
N PHE A 49 4.82 7.70 2.58
CA PHE A 49 4.13 6.58 3.20
C PHE A 49 5.11 5.47 3.59
N ASN A 50 6.15 5.19 2.82
CA ASN A 50 7.20 4.25 3.22
C ASN A 50 7.93 4.70 4.49
N LEU A 51 8.22 6.00 4.62
CA LEU A 51 8.79 6.55 5.85
C LEU A 51 7.82 6.39 7.03
N ALA A 52 6.57 6.81 6.88
CA ALA A 52 5.55 6.67 7.93
C ALA A 52 5.33 5.19 8.33
N TYR A 53 5.35 4.28 7.35
CA TYR A 53 5.23 2.85 7.60
C TYR A 53 6.42 2.32 8.38
N ALA A 54 7.66 2.62 7.95
CA ALA A 54 8.86 2.20 8.66
C ALA A 54 8.91 2.72 10.12
N LEU A 55 8.47 3.97 10.35
CA LEU A 55 8.39 4.56 11.69
C LEU A 55 7.30 3.93 12.58
N SER A 56 6.33 3.23 12.00
CA SER A 56 5.28 2.52 12.74
C SER A 56 5.67 1.09 13.15
N LEU A 57 6.79 0.57 12.63
CA LEU A 57 7.22 -0.82 12.82
C LEU A 57 8.38 -0.91 13.81
N ASP A 58 8.18 -1.53 14.96
CA ASP A 58 9.23 -1.66 15.99
C ASP A 58 10.53 -2.29 15.46
N ALA A 59 10.44 -3.21 14.49
CA ALA A 59 11.57 -3.90 13.91
C ALA A 59 12.57 -3.00 13.15
N VAL A 60 12.11 -1.86 12.61
CA VAL A 60 12.93 -0.97 11.76
C VAL A 60 12.82 0.51 12.11
N LYS A 61 12.00 0.85 13.13
CA LYS A 61 11.75 2.24 13.54
C LYS A 61 13.02 2.99 13.94
N VAL A 62 13.97 2.32 14.59
CA VAL A 62 15.22 2.95 15.04
C VAL A 62 16.07 3.38 13.85
N GLU A 63 16.24 2.50 12.86
CA GLU A 63 16.96 2.74 11.61
C GLU A 63 16.27 3.82 10.79
N ALA A 64 14.94 3.75 10.64
CA ALA A 64 14.16 4.76 9.95
C ALA A 64 14.30 6.15 10.59
N THR A 65 14.25 6.22 11.93
CA THR A 65 14.45 7.47 12.69
C THR A 65 15.84 8.05 12.44
N LYS A 66 16.87 7.20 12.38
CA LYS A 66 18.26 7.61 12.11
C LYS A 66 18.42 8.17 10.70
N ILE A 67 17.85 7.51 9.68
CA ILE A 67 17.91 7.98 8.29
C ILE A 67 17.15 9.29 8.13
N ALA A 68 15.92 9.35 8.65
CA ALA A 68 15.09 10.55 8.57
C ALA A 68 15.74 11.75 9.27
N ALA A 69 16.40 11.52 10.42
CA ALA A 69 17.02 12.56 11.23
C ALA A 69 16.06 13.72 11.54
N GLY A 70 14.77 13.40 11.76
CA GLY A 70 13.71 14.37 12.03
C GLY A 70 13.17 15.12 10.81
N ARG A 71 13.55 14.74 9.59
CA ARG A 71 13.05 15.30 8.33
C ARG A 71 11.88 14.49 7.77
N GLU A 72 10.99 15.20 7.10
CA GLU A 72 9.96 14.60 6.25
C GLU A 72 10.56 14.04 4.95
N ALA A 73 9.83 13.14 4.28
CA ALA A 73 10.34 12.40 3.12
C ALA A 73 10.69 13.29 1.91
N ASP A 74 10.09 14.47 1.78
CA ASP A 74 10.38 15.44 0.71
C ASP A 74 11.76 16.10 0.88
N ALA A 75 12.22 16.26 2.12
CA ALA A 75 13.54 16.78 2.48
C ALA A 75 14.64 15.69 2.52
N LEU A 76 14.28 14.43 2.26
CA LEU A 76 15.25 13.35 2.07
C LEU A 76 15.80 13.36 0.65
N SER A 77 17.10 13.07 0.53
CA SER A 77 17.71 12.76 -0.75
C SER A 77 17.13 11.46 -1.32
N ASP A 78 17.30 11.26 -2.63
CA ASP A 78 16.80 10.05 -3.29
C ASP A 78 17.43 8.77 -2.73
N ALA A 79 18.72 8.82 -2.38
CA ALA A 79 19.39 7.71 -1.71
C ALA A 79 18.81 7.40 -0.32
N GLU A 80 18.45 8.44 0.45
CA GLU A 80 17.81 8.26 1.77
C GLU A 80 16.39 7.68 1.63
N LYS A 81 15.63 8.11 0.62
CA LYS A 81 14.31 7.53 0.31
C LYS A 81 14.43 6.05 -0.06
N ASP A 82 15.44 5.69 -0.84
CA ASP A 82 15.72 4.30 -1.18
C ASP A 82 16.15 3.49 0.05
N GLN A 83 16.98 4.05 0.94
CA GLN A 83 17.34 3.41 2.21
C GLN A 83 16.12 3.15 3.11
N ILE A 84 15.17 4.09 3.16
CA ILE A 84 13.89 3.86 3.88
C ILE A 84 13.10 2.73 3.22
N LEU A 85 13.01 2.71 1.89
CA LEU A 85 12.33 1.63 1.16
C LEU A 85 13.00 0.27 1.41
N ASP A 86 14.34 0.21 1.47
CA ASP A 86 15.11 -1.00 1.76
C ASP A 86 14.67 -1.67 3.07
N LEU A 87 14.29 -0.88 4.08
CA LEU A 87 13.83 -1.39 5.38
C LEU A 87 12.50 -2.14 5.29
N VAL A 88 11.62 -1.80 4.34
CA VAL A 88 10.22 -2.27 4.34
C VAL A 88 9.80 -3.04 3.08
N VAL A 89 10.62 -3.06 2.04
CA VAL A 89 10.26 -3.66 0.73
C VAL A 89 10.33 -5.18 0.70
N GLY A 90 11.11 -5.78 1.60
CA GLY A 90 11.30 -7.23 1.68
C GLY A 90 10.02 -7.98 2.07
N ASP A 91 9.99 -9.30 1.87
CA ASP A 91 8.79 -10.10 2.12
C ASP A 91 8.24 -9.95 3.54
N GLU A 92 9.10 -9.93 4.55
CA GLU A 92 8.67 -9.88 5.95
C GLU A 92 7.75 -8.70 6.26
N LEU A 93 8.02 -7.53 5.68
CA LEU A 93 7.32 -6.28 5.99
C LEU A 93 6.49 -5.76 4.82
N GLY A 94 6.89 -6.03 3.59
CA GLY A 94 6.24 -5.50 2.39
C GLY A 94 4.78 -5.96 2.24
N TRP A 95 4.43 -7.16 2.68
CA TRP A 95 3.04 -7.67 2.62
C TRP A 95 2.08 -6.96 3.57
N GLY A 96 2.59 -6.28 4.61
CA GLY A 96 1.79 -5.48 5.52
C GLY A 96 1.41 -4.11 4.97
N SER A 97 2.13 -3.64 3.94
CA SER A 97 2.15 -2.25 3.50
C SER A 97 0.78 -1.71 3.05
N ALA A 98 0.04 -2.50 2.27
CA ALA A 98 -1.30 -2.12 1.79
C ALA A 98 -2.33 -2.04 2.92
N ALA A 99 -2.26 -2.98 3.87
CA ALA A 99 -3.18 -3.04 4.99
C ALA A 99 -2.91 -1.92 6.01
N TRP A 100 -1.64 -1.64 6.27
CA TRP A 100 -1.23 -0.51 7.08
C TRP A 100 -1.69 0.81 6.46
N PHE A 101 -1.48 1.00 5.15
CA PHE A 101 -1.91 2.20 4.44
C PHE A 101 -3.42 2.38 4.57
N TYR A 102 -4.20 1.32 4.27
CA TYR A 102 -5.65 1.34 4.35
C TYR A 102 -6.13 1.76 5.75
N ASN A 103 -5.58 1.17 6.82
CA ASN A 103 -5.99 1.48 8.20
C ASN A 103 -5.57 2.85 8.72
N THR A 104 -4.50 3.44 8.17
CA THR A 104 -3.90 4.65 8.75
C THR A 104 -4.13 5.88 7.89
N GLN A 105 -4.40 5.69 6.60
CA GLN A 105 -4.52 6.78 5.62
C GLN A 105 -5.95 6.91 5.08
N CYS A 106 -6.78 5.86 5.16
CA CYS A 106 -8.19 5.94 4.74
C CYS A 106 -9.11 6.29 5.91
N GLY A 107 -10.16 7.06 5.62
CA GLY A 107 -11.16 7.45 6.60
C GLY A 107 -12.20 6.35 6.86
N ASP A 108 -12.94 6.48 7.96
CA ASP A 108 -14.01 5.56 8.36
C ASP A 108 -15.09 5.36 7.28
N ASP A 109 -15.35 6.39 6.48
CA ASP A 109 -16.28 6.35 5.35
C ASP A 109 -15.79 5.41 4.25
N VAL A 110 -14.50 5.45 3.93
CA VAL A 110 -13.84 4.53 2.99
C VAL A 110 -13.92 3.11 3.55
N HIS A 111 -13.58 2.91 4.82
CA HIS A 111 -13.65 1.59 5.46
C HIS A 111 -15.05 0.97 5.34
N LYS A 112 -16.09 1.74 5.69
CA LYS A 112 -17.49 1.28 5.58
C LYS A 112 -17.88 0.97 4.14
N ALA A 113 -17.47 1.80 3.18
CA ALA A 113 -17.77 1.59 1.77
C ALA A 113 -17.10 0.32 1.24
N VAL A 114 -15.84 0.07 1.57
CA VAL A 114 -15.11 -1.13 1.16
C VAL A 114 -15.71 -2.38 1.81
N GLN A 115 -16.05 -2.33 3.10
CA GLN A 115 -16.67 -3.44 3.81
C GLN A 115 -18.06 -3.80 3.26
N ALA A 116 -18.83 -2.81 2.81
CA ALA A 116 -20.09 -3.05 2.09
C ALA A 116 -19.87 -3.73 0.73
N GLY A 117 -18.66 -3.64 0.18
CA GLY A 117 -18.26 -4.24 -1.08
C GLY A 117 -18.81 -3.53 -2.30
N GLY A 118 -18.74 -4.21 -3.45
CA GLY A 118 -19.18 -3.68 -4.72
C GLY A 118 -18.33 -2.54 -5.27
N LYS A 119 -18.74 -2.03 -6.43
CA LYS A 119 -17.97 -1.06 -7.22
C LYS A 119 -17.72 0.25 -6.46
N THR A 120 -18.71 0.72 -5.72
CA THR A 120 -18.61 1.95 -4.93
C THR A 120 -17.55 1.84 -3.83
N GLY A 121 -17.46 0.68 -3.14
CA GLY A 121 -16.40 0.44 -2.17
C GLY A 121 -15.02 0.45 -2.81
N TRP A 122 -14.87 -0.21 -3.96
CA TRP A 122 -13.62 -0.21 -4.73
C TRP A 122 -13.19 1.20 -5.16
N GLU A 123 -14.11 1.99 -5.72
CA GLU A 123 -13.84 3.36 -6.15
C GLU A 123 -13.49 4.29 -4.98
N SER A 124 -14.16 4.10 -3.83
CA SER A 124 -13.83 4.82 -2.60
C SER A 124 -12.40 4.52 -2.13
N TYR A 125 -12.00 3.24 -2.16
CA TYR A 125 -10.64 2.84 -1.81
C TYR A 125 -9.58 3.43 -2.76
N LEU A 126 -9.83 3.37 -4.07
CA LEU A 126 -8.95 3.98 -5.07
C LEU A 126 -8.81 5.49 -4.86
N GLY A 127 -9.92 6.17 -4.53
CA GLY A 127 -9.91 7.59 -4.16
C GLY A 127 -9.02 7.89 -2.96
N CYS A 128 -9.07 7.07 -1.91
CA CYS A 128 -8.15 7.17 -0.77
C CYS A 128 -6.68 7.00 -1.18
N VAL A 129 -6.39 6.03 -2.04
CA VAL A 129 -5.03 5.77 -2.56
C VAL A 129 -4.54 6.92 -3.46
N GLY A 130 -5.44 7.75 -3.98
CA GLY A 130 -5.14 8.89 -4.85
C GLY A 130 -5.15 8.55 -6.34
N VAL A 131 -5.88 7.50 -6.73
CA VAL A 131 -6.06 7.08 -8.13
C VAL A 131 -7.55 6.90 -8.45
N SER A 132 -7.87 6.75 -9.73
CA SER A 132 -9.25 6.52 -10.19
C SER A 132 -9.45 5.10 -10.70
N SER A 133 -10.71 4.66 -10.77
CA SER A 133 -11.07 3.43 -11.46
C SER A 133 -10.67 3.52 -12.94
N SER A 134 -10.37 2.35 -13.49
CA SER A 134 -10.01 2.17 -14.90
C SER A 134 -10.27 0.72 -15.25
N ALA A 135 -10.55 0.43 -16.52
CA ALA A 135 -10.85 -0.93 -16.97
C ALA A 135 -9.79 -1.95 -16.50
N GLU A 136 -8.51 -1.56 -16.46
CA GLU A 136 -7.42 -2.43 -16.02
C GLU A 136 -7.47 -2.70 -14.51
N ARG A 137 -7.54 -1.66 -13.68
CA ARG A 137 -7.68 -1.78 -12.21
C ARG A 137 -8.94 -2.56 -11.82
N ASP A 138 -10.03 -2.29 -12.53
CA ASP A 138 -11.33 -2.90 -12.30
C ASP A 138 -11.30 -4.40 -12.59
N ALA A 139 -10.61 -4.83 -13.64
CA ALA A 139 -10.45 -6.24 -13.96
C ALA A 139 -9.71 -7.02 -12.85
N TYR A 140 -8.74 -6.41 -12.15
CA TYR A 140 -8.11 -7.05 -10.99
C TYR A 140 -9.09 -7.18 -9.82
N TRP A 141 -9.87 -6.14 -9.55
CA TRP A 141 -10.87 -6.15 -8.48
C TRP A 141 -11.99 -7.15 -8.75
N GLU A 142 -12.49 -7.25 -9.98
CA GLU A 142 -13.48 -8.25 -10.39
C GLU A 142 -12.96 -9.68 -10.19
N ARG A 143 -11.73 -9.97 -10.61
CA ARG A 143 -11.10 -11.29 -10.38
C ARG A 143 -10.94 -11.61 -8.91
N ALA A 144 -10.50 -10.65 -8.11
CA ALA A 144 -10.34 -10.83 -6.66
C ALA A 144 -11.70 -11.10 -6.01
N THR A 145 -12.70 -10.27 -6.30
CA THR A 145 -14.07 -10.39 -5.80
C THR A 145 -14.68 -11.77 -6.13
N ALA A 146 -14.53 -12.22 -7.38
CA ALA A 146 -14.97 -13.54 -7.80
C ALA A 146 -14.26 -14.68 -7.06
N ALA A 147 -12.96 -14.55 -6.78
CA ALA A 147 -12.20 -15.55 -6.01
C ALA A 147 -12.67 -15.65 -4.54
N PHE A 148 -13.25 -14.59 -3.99
CA PHE A 148 -13.87 -14.57 -2.66
C PHE A 148 -15.37 -14.93 -2.69
N GLY A 149 -15.96 -15.20 -3.86
CA GLY A 149 -17.38 -15.56 -4.00
C GLY A 149 -18.34 -14.39 -3.73
N LEU A 150 -17.91 -13.17 -4.02
CA LEU A 150 -18.65 -11.91 -3.83
C LEU A 150 -19.35 -11.44 -5.11
#